data_AF-A0AAD7RS00-F1
#
_entry.id   AF-A0AAD7RS00-F1
#
_cell.length_a   1.000
_cell.length_b   1.000
_cell.length_c   1.000
_cell.angle_alpha   90.00
_cell.angle_beta   90.00
_cell.angle_gamma   90.00
#
_symmetry.space_group_name_H-M   'P 1'
#
loop_
_entity.id
_entity.type
_entity.pdbx_description
1 polymer ?
#
loop_
_entity_poly.entity_id
_entity_poly.type
_entity_poly.pdbx_seq_one_letter_code
_entity_poly.pdbx_strand_id
1 'polypeptide(L)'
;MTEVYGIFSKELNTVNRELTRKVQQMPAHIPEHAGQAQWAVALRRRIESPMEVLQKAHFMRETSDRDEVHLAHGQLLQALDERVRRIFSTWSQSLDQLSLNRLEQPLMTRCRDQPRMLDVNFDKNLLKMFNEIQYWERLQFEIPHCVSEVYQRREDLRSLRESVLLVVRDYNRIISVLSAEELGLFRERIRFLDKKIQPGLSKLLWSSRGASSFFINDCRLQASKGMNYTTASAVDAPESPSSRWTSTVAQAFSRKIYV
;
A
#
# COMPACT_ATOMS: atom_id res chain seq x y z
N MET A 1 -8.62 -45.70 21.54
CA MET A 1 -8.16 -44.78 22.60
C MET A 1 -6.75 -44.29 22.31
N THR A 2 -5.77 -45.20 22.23
CA THR A 2 -4.39 -44.96 21.72
C THR A 2 -4.36 -44.31 20.34
N GLU A 3 -5.28 -44.70 19.46
CA GLU A 3 -5.38 -44.17 18.09
C GLU A 3 -5.66 -42.66 18.03
N VAL A 4 -6.42 -42.10 18.99
CA VAL A 4 -6.76 -40.66 18.98
C VAL A 4 -5.54 -39.81 19.34
N TYR A 5 -4.79 -40.21 20.36
CA TYR A 5 -3.50 -39.58 20.70
C TYR A 5 -2.49 -39.74 19.55
N GLY A 6 -2.50 -40.90 18.86
CA GLY A 6 -1.70 -41.12 17.65
C GLY A 6 -2.04 -40.17 16.49
N ILE A 7 -3.33 -39.88 16.26
CA ILE A 7 -3.77 -38.91 15.23
C ILE A 7 -3.28 -37.51 15.59
N PHE A 8 -3.47 -37.07 16.83
CA PHE A 8 -3.04 -35.74 17.25
C PHE A 8 -1.51 -35.59 17.27
N SER A 9 -0.78 -36.63 17.66
CA SER A 9 0.70 -36.66 17.55
C SER A 9 1.17 -36.49 16.11
N LYS A 10 0.49 -37.10 15.11
CA LYS A 10 0.79 -36.86 13.69
C LYS A 10 0.52 -35.42 13.27
N GLU A 11 -0.52 -34.78 13.82
CA GLU A 11 -0.81 -33.37 13.57
C GLU A 11 0.27 -32.45 14.16
N LEU A 12 0.69 -32.67 15.41
CA LEU A 12 1.81 -31.94 16.03
C LEU A 12 3.09 -32.03 15.19
N ASN A 13 3.41 -33.23 14.70
CA ASN A 13 4.57 -33.46 13.84
C ASN A 13 4.45 -32.72 12.49
N THR A 14 3.24 -32.67 11.91
CA THR A 14 2.97 -31.95 10.67
C THR A 14 3.17 -30.45 10.85
N VAL A 15 2.64 -29.88 11.94
CA VAL A 15 2.79 -28.46 12.30
C VAL A 15 4.26 -28.11 12.56
N ASN A 16 5.00 -28.98 13.27
CA ASN A 16 6.42 -28.77 13.53
C ASN A 16 7.26 -28.78 12.23
N ARG A 17 6.93 -29.65 11.28
CA ARG A 17 7.56 -29.67 9.95
C ARG A 17 7.24 -28.41 9.15
N GLU A 18 6.02 -27.91 9.24
CA GLU A 18 5.65 -26.64 8.62
C GLU A 18 6.43 -25.47 9.23
N LEU A 19 6.53 -25.40 10.56
CA LEU A 19 7.24 -24.35 11.30
C LEU A 19 8.74 -24.27 10.94
N THR A 20 9.37 -25.43 10.72
CA THR A 20 10.80 -25.54 10.39
C THR A 20 11.12 -25.28 8.91
N ARG A 21 10.11 -25.09 8.06
CA ARG A 21 10.32 -24.83 6.64
C ARG A 21 10.96 -23.46 6.43
N LYS A 22 12.11 -23.42 5.75
CA LYS A 22 12.91 -22.19 5.55
C LYS A 22 12.21 -21.08 4.78
N VAL A 23 11.33 -21.41 3.83
CA VAL A 23 10.69 -20.43 2.95
C VAL A 23 9.19 -20.60 2.98
N GLN A 24 8.51 -19.53 3.41
CA GLN A 24 7.09 -19.36 3.25
C GLN A 24 6.81 -18.30 2.21
N GLN A 25 6.15 -18.73 1.14
CA GLN A 25 5.67 -17.81 0.13
C GLN A 25 4.39 -17.18 0.67
N MET A 26 4.49 -15.92 1.09
CA MET A 26 3.32 -15.11 1.40
C MET A 26 2.78 -14.50 0.11
N PRO A 27 1.45 -14.45 -0.08
CA PRO A 27 0.85 -13.67 -1.15
C PRO A 27 1.35 -12.22 -1.13
N ALA A 28 1.51 -11.61 -2.31
CA ALA A 28 2.09 -10.27 -2.43
C ALA A 28 1.32 -9.14 -1.71
N HIS A 29 0.06 -9.36 -1.36
CA HIS A 29 -0.77 -8.40 -0.61
C HIS A 29 -0.61 -8.52 0.91
N ILE A 30 0.03 -9.57 1.41
CA ILE A 30 0.28 -9.80 2.84
C ILE A 30 1.66 -9.23 3.19
N PRO A 31 1.81 -8.51 4.32
CA PRO A 31 3.11 -8.05 4.78
C PRO A 31 4.07 -9.21 5.07
N GLU A 32 5.36 -8.97 4.90
CA GLU A 32 6.38 -10.02 4.95
C GLU A 32 6.57 -10.58 6.37
N HIS A 33 6.71 -9.71 7.37
CA HIS A 33 7.00 -10.12 8.74
C HIS A 33 5.73 -10.47 9.49
N ALA A 34 4.78 -9.54 9.57
CA ALA A 34 3.52 -9.76 10.26
C ALA A 34 2.69 -10.88 9.59
N GLY A 35 2.83 -11.11 8.28
CA GLY A 35 2.23 -12.26 7.60
C GLY A 35 2.77 -13.61 8.08
N GLN A 36 4.09 -13.73 8.23
CA GLN A 36 4.71 -14.93 8.81
C GLN A 36 4.29 -15.13 10.27
N ALA A 37 4.19 -14.06 11.05
CA ALA A 37 3.71 -14.12 12.43
C ALA A 37 2.24 -14.56 12.50
N GLN A 38 1.37 -14.00 11.67
CA GLN A 38 -0.03 -14.42 11.56
C GLN A 38 -0.15 -15.89 11.18
N TRP A 39 0.70 -16.37 10.28
CA TRP A 39 0.71 -17.78 9.94
C TRP A 39 1.14 -18.67 11.12
N ALA A 40 2.17 -18.29 11.88
CA ALA A 40 2.55 -19.02 13.09
C ALA A 40 1.42 -19.04 14.14
N VAL A 41 0.68 -17.93 14.28
CA VAL A 41 -0.53 -17.87 15.11
C VAL A 41 -1.64 -18.78 14.59
N ALA A 42 -1.80 -18.89 13.26
CA ALA A 42 -2.76 -19.82 12.67
C ALA A 42 -2.40 -21.29 12.95
N LEU A 43 -1.11 -21.65 12.86
CA LEU A 43 -0.63 -22.97 13.27
C LEU A 43 -0.89 -23.27 14.74
N ARG A 44 -0.65 -22.29 15.61
CA ARG A 44 -0.93 -22.39 17.04
C ARG A 44 -2.40 -22.73 17.29
N ARG A 45 -3.31 -21.95 16.70
CA ARG A 45 -4.76 -22.18 16.81
C ARG A 45 -5.17 -23.56 16.29
N ARG A 46 -4.51 -24.05 15.23
CA ARG A 46 -4.77 -25.36 14.62
C ARG A 46 -4.51 -26.52 15.59
N ILE A 47 -3.51 -26.40 16.47
CA ILE A 47 -3.20 -27.44 17.48
C ILE A 47 -3.89 -27.21 18.82
N GLU A 48 -4.22 -25.96 19.16
CA GLU A 48 -4.97 -25.65 20.38
C GLU A 48 -6.39 -26.22 20.33
N SER A 49 -7.11 -26.08 19.20
CA SER A 49 -8.50 -26.51 19.11
C SER A 49 -8.70 -28.02 19.37
N PRO A 50 -7.93 -28.95 18.78
CA PRO A 50 -8.03 -30.37 19.13
C PRO A 50 -7.59 -30.67 20.56
N MET A 51 -6.58 -29.95 21.08
CA MET A 51 -6.14 -30.13 22.48
C MET A 51 -7.25 -29.78 23.48
N GLU A 52 -7.98 -28.68 23.24
CA GLU A 52 -9.13 -28.30 24.09
C GLU A 52 -10.22 -29.38 24.13
N VAL A 53 -10.46 -30.06 23.01
CA VAL A 53 -11.41 -31.18 22.93
C VAL A 53 -10.89 -32.38 23.72
N LEU A 54 -9.59 -32.73 23.55
CA LEU A 54 -8.97 -33.83 24.27
C LEU A 54 -8.97 -33.61 25.79
N GLN A 55 -8.77 -32.38 26.25
CA GLN A 55 -8.81 -32.03 27.68
C GLN A 55 -10.22 -32.20 28.30
N LYS A 56 -11.28 -31.99 27.51
CA LYS A 56 -12.67 -32.16 27.94
C LYS A 56 -13.18 -33.60 27.84
N ALA A 57 -12.42 -34.50 27.20
CA ALA A 57 -12.78 -35.90 27.02
C ALA A 57 -12.51 -36.72 28.30
N HIS A 58 -13.26 -36.45 29.38
CA HIS A 58 -13.08 -37.09 30.69
C HIS A 58 -13.22 -38.63 30.68
N PHE A 59 -13.82 -39.19 29.64
CA PHE A 59 -13.94 -40.64 29.44
C PHE A 59 -12.64 -41.29 28.95
N MET A 60 -11.64 -40.50 28.54
CA MET A 60 -10.34 -41.01 28.12
C MET A 60 -9.47 -41.37 29.33
N ARG A 61 -8.87 -42.58 29.28
CA ARG A 61 -7.96 -43.06 30.33
C ARG A 61 -6.61 -42.34 30.26
N GLU A 62 -6.03 -42.11 31.43
CA GLU A 62 -4.65 -41.65 31.54
C GLU A 62 -3.71 -42.76 31.06
N THR A 63 -2.80 -42.40 30.15
CA THR A 63 -1.86 -43.32 29.49
C THR A 63 -0.53 -42.59 29.30
N SER A 64 0.58 -43.31 29.17
CA SER A 64 1.89 -42.71 28.84
C SER A 64 1.82 -41.80 27.61
N ASP A 65 1.07 -42.24 26.60
CA ASP A 65 0.92 -41.53 25.33
C ASP A 65 0.22 -40.18 25.49
N ARG A 66 -0.67 -40.05 26.49
CA ARG A 66 -1.33 -38.79 26.83
C ARG A 66 -0.32 -37.77 27.34
N ASP A 67 0.55 -38.17 28.27
CA ASP A 67 1.54 -37.28 28.88
C ASP A 67 2.58 -36.82 27.87
N GLU A 68 3.05 -37.75 27.02
CA GLU A 68 3.96 -37.43 25.91
C GLU A 68 3.35 -36.42 24.93
N VAL A 69 2.08 -36.60 24.56
CA VAL A 69 1.35 -35.70 23.67
C VAL A 69 1.15 -34.31 24.30
N HIS A 70 0.80 -34.24 25.58
CA HIS A 70 0.66 -32.96 26.28
C HIS A 70 2.00 -32.22 26.36
N LEU A 71 3.09 -32.93 26.64
CA LEU A 71 4.43 -32.36 26.66
C LEU A 71 4.84 -31.82 25.28
N ALA A 72 4.68 -32.62 24.22
CA ALA A 72 5.01 -32.23 22.86
C ALA A 72 4.18 -31.04 22.38
N HIS A 73 2.88 -31.00 22.71
CA HIS A 73 2.01 -29.87 22.43
C HIS A 73 2.50 -28.59 23.14
N GLY A 74 2.81 -28.67 24.43
CA GLY A 74 3.31 -27.52 25.20
C GLY A 74 4.62 -26.96 24.65
N GLN A 75 5.57 -27.85 24.30
CA GLN A 75 6.83 -27.46 23.66
C GLN A 75 6.61 -26.78 22.30
N LEU A 76 5.68 -27.29 21.49
CA LEU A 76 5.37 -26.72 20.19
C LEU A 76 4.69 -25.34 20.31
N LEU A 77 3.77 -25.16 21.27
CA LEU A 77 3.19 -23.84 21.56
C LEU A 77 4.28 -22.83 21.94
N GLN A 78 5.20 -23.21 22.82
CA GLN A 78 6.32 -22.36 23.22
C GLN A 78 7.20 -21.99 22.01
N ALA A 79 7.50 -22.96 21.14
CA ALA A 79 8.28 -22.73 19.93
C ALA A 79 7.58 -21.77 18.95
N LEU A 80 6.26 -21.87 18.80
CA LEU A 80 5.45 -20.98 17.97
C LEU A 80 5.42 -19.55 18.52
N ASP A 81 5.23 -19.39 19.83
CA ASP A 81 5.26 -18.05 20.46
C ASP A 81 6.63 -17.40 20.32
N GLU A 82 7.69 -18.17 20.55
CA GLU A 82 9.05 -17.69 20.42
C GLU A 82 9.37 -17.32 18.97
N ARG A 83 8.82 -18.05 17.99
CA ARG A 83 8.91 -17.68 16.58
C ARG A 83 8.24 -16.33 16.31
N VAL A 84 7.03 -16.11 16.80
CA VAL A 84 6.29 -14.84 16.62
C VAL A 84 7.07 -13.68 17.24
N ARG A 85 7.55 -13.82 18.49
CA ARG A 85 8.36 -12.79 19.16
C ARG A 85 9.64 -12.47 18.40
N ARG A 86 10.32 -13.50 17.88
CA ARG A 86 11.54 -13.32 17.08
C ARG A 86 11.27 -12.55 15.79
N ILE A 87 10.19 -12.88 15.07
CA ILE A 87 9.82 -12.16 13.85
C ILE A 87 9.55 -10.69 14.16
N PHE A 88 8.79 -10.40 15.22
CA PHE A 88 8.54 -9.02 15.66
C PHE A 88 9.83 -8.29 16.04
N SER A 89 10.74 -8.95 16.76
CA SER A 89 12.04 -8.38 17.15
C SER A 89 12.90 -8.04 15.93
N THR A 90 13.01 -8.96 14.98
CA THR A 90 13.73 -8.74 13.72
C THR A 90 13.11 -7.59 12.92
N TRP A 91 11.80 -7.57 12.77
CA TRP A 91 11.10 -6.48 12.09
C TRP A 91 11.35 -5.13 12.80
N SER A 92 11.19 -5.07 14.11
CA SER A 92 11.37 -3.84 14.89
C SER A 92 12.80 -3.30 14.79
N GLN A 93 13.80 -4.18 14.79
CA GLN A 93 15.21 -3.80 14.61
C GLN A 93 15.53 -3.33 13.19
N SER A 94 14.76 -3.78 12.19
CA SER A 94 14.90 -3.35 10.80
C SER A 94 14.33 -1.94 10.54
N LEU A 95 13.56 -1.39 11.47
CA LEU A 95 12.93 -0.09 11.31
C LEU A 95 13.97 1.03 11.34
N ASP A 96 13.82 1.94 10.40
CA ASP A 96 14.63 3.14 10.29
C ASP A 96 14.25 4.13 11.41
N GLN A 97 15.22 4.48 12.25
CA GLN A 97 15.02 5.46 13.33
C GLN A 97 14.69 6.86 12.79
N LEU A 98 15.03 7.14 11.53
CA LEU A 98 14.79 8.42 10.86
C LEU A 98 13.62 8.32 9.87
N SER A 99 12.59 7.55 10.20
CA SER A 99 11.41 7.34 9.35
C SER A 99 10.71 8.65 8.92
N LEU A 100 10.77 9.70 9.74
CA LEU A 100 10.25 11.03 9.39
C LEU A 100 11.01 11.71 8.25
N ASN A 101 12.31 11.46 8.11
CA ASN A 101 13.12 12.04 7.02
C ASN A 101 12.65 11.54 5.65
N ARG A 102 11.96 10.39 5.59
CA ARG A 102 11.34 9.88 4.37
C ARG A 102 10.16 10.74 3.90
N LEU A 103 9.61 11.59 4.77
CA LEU A 103 8.59 12.58 4.43
C LEU A 103 9.18 13.90 3.89
N GLU A 104 10.49 14.10 3.98
CA GLU A 104 11.20 15.30 3.47
C GLU A 104 11.48 15.18 1.97
N GLN A 105 10.50 14.69 1.23
CA GLN A 105 10.52 14.55 -0.22
C GLN A 105 9.39 15.36 -0.85
N PRO A 106 9.57 15.93 -2.04
CA PRO A 106 8.50 16.61 -2.76
C PRO A 106 7.30 15.68 -2.99
N LEU A 107 6.09 16.26 -3.08
CA LEU A 107 4.85 15.49 -3.30
C LEU A 107 4.86 14.73 -4.64
N MET A 108 5.46 15.32 -5.67
CA MET A 108 5.47 14.80 -7.04
C MET A 108 6.88 14.78 -7.61
N THR A 109 7.08 13.98 -8.65
CA THR A 109 8.29 13.96 -9.45
C THR A 109 7.95 13.88 -10.94
N ARG A 110 8.91 14.17 -11.82
CA ARG A 110 8.75 13.90 -13.25
C ARG A 110 8.91 12.41 -13.50
N CYS A 111 8.06 11.85 -14.35
CA CYS A 111 8.17 10.45 -14.74
C CYS A 111 9.48 10.20 -15.47
N ARG A 112 10.18 9.11 -15.12
CA ARG A 112 11.50 8.78 -15.70
C ARG A 112 11.41 8.45 -17.19
N ASP A 113 10.38 7.70 -17.57
CA ASP A 113 10.19 7.23 -18.94
C ASP A 113 9.51 8.28 -19.82
N GLN A 114 8.71 9.17 -19.22
CA GLN A 114 8.00 10.25 -19.91
C GLN A 114 8.16 11.58 -19.15
N PRO A 115 9.23 12.36 -19.39
CA PRO A 115 9.56 13.56 -18.60
C PRO A 115 8.47 14.65 -18.60
N ARG A 116 7.54 14.61 -19.56
CA ARG A 116 6.39 15.52 -19.60
C ARG A 116 5.29 15.12 -18.61
N MET A 117 5.26 13.87 -18.14
CA MET A 117 4.29 13.37 -17.17
C MET A 117 4.81 13.46 -15.74
N LEU A 118 3.89 13.32 -14.80
CA LEU A 118 4.14 13.35 -13.37
C LEU A 118 3.91 11.97 -12.75
N ASP A 119 4.67 11.71 -11.69
CA ASP A 119 4.46 10.59 -10.78
C ASP A 119 4.29 11.09 -9.35
N VAL A 120 3.56 10.32 -8.55
CA VAL A 120 3.47 10.54 -7.10
C VAL A 120 4.79 10.11 -6.45
N ASN A 121 5.42 11.01 -5.71
CA ASN A 121 6.74 10.77 -5.12
C ASN A 121 6.64 10.35 -3.64
N PHE A 122 5.91 9.27 -3.35
CA PHE A 122 5.74 8.76 -1.98
C PHE A 122 6.63 7.54 -1.72
N ASP A 123 7.31 7.49 -0.57
CA ASP A 123 8.16 6.37 -0.20
C ASP A 123 7.33 5.09 0.00
N LYS A 124 7.55 4.10 -0.87
CA LYS A 124 6.85 2.80 -0.83
C LYS A 124 7.19 2.00 0.43
N ASN A 125 8.34 2.23 1.07
CA ASN A 125 8.71 1.56 2.32
C ASN A 125 7.87 2.06 3.50
N LEU A 126 7.42 3.32 3.49
CA LEU A 126 6.44 3.80 4.48
C LEU A 126 5.11 3.06 4.33
N LEU A 127 4.65 2.82 3.10
CA LEU A 127 3.42 2.04 2.86
C LEU A 127 3.55 0.61 3.36
N LYS A 128 4.69 -0.04 3.10
CA LYS A 128 4.98 -1.38 3.62
C LYS A 128 4.99 -1.39 5.15
N MET A 129 5.64 -0.42 5.77
CA MET A 129 5.71 -0.27 7.22
C MET A 129 4.32 -0.06 7.84
N PHE A 130 3.49 0.83 7.28
CA PHE A 130 2.13 1.03 7.76
C PHE A 130 1.29 -0.24 7.66
N ASN A 131 1.45 -1.01 6.58
CA ASN A 131 0.78 -2.29 6.44
C ASN A 131 1.27 -3.30 7.49
N GLU A 132 2.58 -3.43 7.72
CA GLU A 132 3.12 -4.28 8.81
C GLU A 132 2.52 -3.91 10.17
N ILE A 133 2.51 -2.62 10.53
CA ILE A 133 2.00 -2.13 11.82
C ILE A 133 0.54 -2.53 12.03
N GLN A 134 -0.33 -2.38 11.02
CA GLN A 134 -1.74 -2.77 11.13
C GLN A 134 -1.93 -4.26 11.51
N TYR A 135 -1.07 -5.14 11.02
CA TYR A 135 -1.14 -6.56 11.34
C TYR A 135 -0.52 -6.86 12.72
N TRP A 136 0.53 -6.13 13.11
CA TRP A 136 1.10 -6.22 14.45
C TRP A 136 0.12 -5.76 15.55
N GLU A 137 -0.62 -4.67 15.31
CA GLU A 137 -1.69 -4.21 16.20
C GLU A 137 -2.77 -5.30 16.38
N ARG A 138 -3.16 -5.99 15.30
CA ARG A 138 -4.11 -7.12 15.38
C ARG A 138 -3.57 -8.29 16.20
N LEU A 139 -2.24 -8.48 16.21
CA LEU A 139 -1.55 -9.46 17.04
C LEU A 139 -1.29 -8.96 18.48
N GLN A 140 -1.80 -7.78 18.85
CA GLN A 140 -1.61 -7.16 20.18
C GLN A 140 -0.14 -6.83 20.50
N PHE A 141 0.68 -6.56 19.49
CA PHE A 141 2.02 -6.03 19.69
C PHE A 141 2.00 -4.50 19.79
N GLU A 142 2.83 -3.97 20.68
CA GLU A 142 3.03 -2.54 20.82
C GLU A 142 3.86 -1.98 19.65
N ILE A 143 3.48 -0.80 19.17
CA ILE A 143 4.16 -0.15 18.05
C ILE A 143 5.51 0.40 18.53
N PRO A 144 6.64 0.11 17.86
CA PRO A 144 7.93 0.68 18.22
C PRO A 144 7.91 2.21 18.22
N HIS A 145 8.42 2.83 19.30
CA HIS A 145 8.39 4.29 19.48
C HIS A 145 9.01 5.07 18.31
N CYS A 146 10.07 4.53 17.68
CA CYS A 146 10.78 5.15 16.56
C CYS A 146 9.93 5.40 15.31
N VAL A 147 8.79 4.71 15.16
CA VAL A 147 7.86 4.87 14.04
C VAL A 147 6.47 5.35 14.46
N SER A 148 6.24 5.54 15.76
CA SER A 148 4.93 5.89 16.30
C SER A 148 4.44 7.25 15.75
N GLU A 149 5.31 8.26 15.72
CA GLU A 149 4.95 9.60 15.24
C GLU A 149 4.56 9.61 13.76
N VAL A 150 5.34 8.93 12.90
CA VAL A 150 5.01 8.84 11.46
C VAL A 150 3.72 8.04 11.23
N TYR A 151 3.49 6.99 12.02
CA TYR A 151 2.28 6.16 11.93
C TYR A 151 1.02 6.89 12.40
N GLN A 152 1.11 7.77 13.40
CA GLN A 152 -0.01 8.62 13.82
C GLN A 152 -0.53 9.50 12.69
N ARG A 153 0.35 9.87 11.74
CA ARG A 153 0.00 10.68 10.56
C ARG A 153 -0.52 9.85 9.38
N ARG A 154 -0.68 8.53 9.51
CA ARG A 154 -0.99 7.65 8.36
C ARG A 154 -2.24 8.05 7.58
N GLU A 155 -3.30 8.49 8.26
CA GLU A 155 -4.56 8.88 7.61
C GLU A 155 -4.44 10.23 6.89
N ASP A 156 -3.74 11.18 7.48
CA ASP A 156 -3.42 12.46 6.84
C ASP A 156 -2.56 12.24 5.59
N LEU A 157 -1.54 11.39 5.70
CA LEU A 157 -0.65 11.02 4.60
C LEU A 157 -1.40 10.25 3.50
N ARG A 158 -2.32 9.35 3.87
CA ARG A 158 -3.19 8.64 2.92
C ARG A 158 -4.07 9.63 2.15
N SER A 159 -4.75 10.53 2.86
CA SER A 159 -5.63 11.54 2.27
C SER A 159 -4.86 12.51 1.36
N LEU A 160 -3.67 12.93 1.78
CA LEU A 160 -2.77 13.76 0.98
C LEU A 160 -2.31 13.01 -0.28
N ARG A 161 -1.93 11.74 -0.15
CA ARG A 161 -1.49 10.91 -1.29
C ARG A 161 -2.60 10.73 -2.32
N GLU A 162 -3.82 10.45 -1.88
CA GLU A 162 -5.00 10.36 -2.75
C GLU A 162 -5.24 11.68 -3.50
N SER A 163 -5.12 12.80 -2.78
CA SER A 163 -5.27 14.14 -3.34
C SER A 163 -4.19 14.48 -4.39
N VAL A 164 -2.93 14.15 -4.11
CA VAL A 164 -1.81 14.31 -5.05
C VAL A 164 -1.99 13.42 -6.27
N LEU A 165 -2.47 12.18 -6.08
CA LEU A 165 -2.76 11.26 -7.18
C LEU A 165 -3.81 11.84 -8.15
N LEU A 166 -4.84 12.53 -7.64
CA LEU A 166 -5.81 13.21 -8.48
C LEU A 166 -5.17 14.34 -9.31
N VAL A 167 -4.31 15.17 -8.71
CA VAL A 167 -3.57 16.23 -9.43
C VAL A 167 -2.71 15.64 -10.53
N VAL A 168 -1.94 14.59 -10.22
CA VAL A 168 -1.09 13.87 -11.18
C VAL A 168 -1.93 13.31 -12.32
N ARG A 169 -3.05 12.65 -12.02
CA ARG A 169 -3.95 12.08 -13.02
C ARG A 169 -4.54 13.15 -13.94
N ASP A 170 -5.03 14.25 -13.36
CA ASP A 170 -5.67 15.34 -14.11
C ASP A 170 -4.65 16.04 -15.03
N TYR A 171 -3.42 16.29 -14.54
CA TYR A 171 -2.33 16.84 -15.36
C TYR A 171 -1.92 15.87 -16.47
N ASN A 172 -1.66 14.61 -16.13
CA ASN A 172 -1.23 13.60 -17.09
C ASN A 172 -2.26 13.37 -18.20
N ARG A 173 -3.57 13.47 -17.86
CA ARG A 173 -4.66 13.41 -18.86
C ARG A 173 -4.58 14.56 -19.86
N ILE A 174 -4.30 15.78 -19.41
CA ILE A 174 -4.17 16.93 -20.31
C ILE A 174 -2.99 16.69 -21.27
N ILE A 175 -1.86 16.24 -20.74
CA ILE A 175 -0.64 16.03 -21.53
C ILE A 175 -0.79 14.86 -22.51
N SER A 176 -1.46 13.76 -22.12
CA SER A 176 -1.61 12.56 -22.96
C SER A 176 -2.60 12.72 -24.11
N VAL A 177 -3.55 13.64 -23.96
CA VAL A 177 -4.61 13.88 -24.94
C VAL A 177 -4.14 14.78 -26.09
N LEU A 178 -3.13 15.62 -25.87
CA LEU A 178 -2.62 16.56 -26.87
C LEU A 178 -1.57 15.91 -27.79
N SER A 179 -1.75 16.07 -29.10
CA SER A 179 -0.71 15.77 -30.10
C SER A 179 0.45 16.77 -30.03
N ALA A 180 1.55 16.47 -30.73
CA ALA A 180 2.74 17.35 -30.74
C ALA A 180 2.43 18.77 -31.27
N GLU A 181 1.55 18.88 -32.26
CA GLU A 181 1.12 20.15 -32.85
C GLU A 181 0.23 20.94 -31.88
N GLU A 182 -0.71 20.27 -31.22
CA GLU A 182 -1.60 20.87 -30.23
C GLU A 182 -0.84 21.32 -28.97
N LEU A 183 0.18 20.58 -28.54
CA LEU A 183 1.08 21.02 -27.47
C LEU A 183 1.75 22.37 -27.80
N GLY A 184 2.02 22.63 -29.08
CA GLY A 184 2.49 23.93 -29.56
C GLY A 184 1.46 25.02 -29.38
N LEU A 185 0.21 24.77 -29.79
CA LEU A 185 -0.91 25.70 -29.68
C LEU A 185 -1.24 26.04 -28.22
N PHE A 186 -1.19 25.06 -27.32
CA PHE A 186 -1.51 25.26 -25.89
C PHE A 186 -0.29 25.55 -25.00
N ARG A 187 0.87 25.87 -25.60
CA ARG A 187 2.16 26.00 -24.87
C ARG A 187 2.12 27.01 -23.72
N GLU A 188 1.44 28.14 -23.88
CA GLU A 188 1.33 29.15 -22.81
C GLU A 188 0.49 28.65 -21.64
N ARG A 189 -0.61 27.94 -21.93
CA ARG A 189 -1.48 27.36 -20.92
C ARG A 189 -0.78 26.25 -20.15
N ILE A 190 -0.03 25.40 -20.85
CA ILE A 190 0.78 24.34 -20.23
C ILE A 190 1.84 24.96 -19.32
N ARG A 191 2.54 26.02 -19.77
CA ARG A 191 3.50 26.76 -18.93
C ARG A 191 2.86 27.34 -17.67
N PHE A 192 1.64 27.87 -17.78
CA PHE A 192 0.90 28.34 -16.61
C PHE A 192 0.59 27.21 -15.63
N LEU A 193 0.13 26.06 -16.14
CA LEU A 193 -0.15 24.88 -15.32
C LEU A 193 1.11 24.31 -14.66
N ASP A 194 2.23 24.23 -15.40
CA ASP A 194 3.53 23.82 -14.86
C ASP A 194 3.96 24.76 -13.72
N LYS A 195 3.81 26.07 -13.89
CA LYS A 195 4.12 27.05 -12.84
C LYS A 195 3.27 26.82 -11.58
N LYS A 196 2.00 26.45 -11.76
CA LYS A 196 1.09 26.12 -10.66
C LYS A 196 1.46 24.81 -9.97
N ILE A 197 1.98 23.82 -10.69
CA ILE A 197 2.40 22.52 -10.14
C ILE A 197 3.78 22.58 -9.48
N GLN A 198 4.65 23.50 -9.92
CA GLN A 198 6.05 23.59 -9.48
C GLN A 198 6.27 23.55 -7.96
N PRO A 199 5.44 24.17 -7.11
CA PRO A 199 5.57 24.00 -5.66
C PRO A 199 5.50 22.54 -5.20
N GLY A 200 4.65 21.71 -5.79
CA GLY A 200 4.54 20.27 -5.48
C GLY A 200 5.71 19.42 -5.96
N LEU A 201 6.51 19.94 -6.90
CA LEU A 201 7.74 19.31 -7.41
C LEU A 201 9.00 19.72 -6.64
N SER A 202 8.93 20.73 -5.77
CA SER A 202 10.14 21.33 -5.18
C SER A 202 10.01 21.76 -3.72
N LYS A 203 8.92 22.43 -3.33
CA LYS A 203 8.80 23.09 -2.02
C LYS A 203 7.84 22.40 -1.06
N LEU A 204 6.76 21.82 -1.58
CA LEU A 204 5.78 21.12 -0.77
C LEU A 204 6.24 19.69 -0.55
N LEU A 205 6.38 19.33 0.72
CA LEU A 205 6.87 18.04 1.17
C LEU A 205 5.74 17.23 1.80
N TRP A 206 5.90 15.91 1.91
CA TRP A 206 4.92 15.06 2.62
C TRP A 206 4.83 15.39 4.11
N SER A 207 5.88 15.97 4.68
CA SER A 207 5.89 16.46 6.05
C SER A 207 5.04 17.73 6.24
N SER A 208 4.73 18.48 5.17
CA SER A 208 4.00 19.75 5.23
C SER A 208 2.55 19.55 5.67
N ARG A 209 2.19 20.05 6.87
CA ARG A 209 0.80 20.02 7.37
C ARG A 209 -0.02 21.16 6.74
N GLY A 210 -1.24 20.88 6.30
CA GLY A 210 -2.26 21.87 5.92
C GLY A 210 -2.02 22.66 4.63
N ALA A 211 -0.79 23.05 4.30
CA ALA A 211 -0.45 23.83 3.10
C ALA A 211 -0.82 23.13 1.79
N SER A 212 -0.85 21.79 1.81
CA SER A 212 -1.10 20.97 0.64
C SER A 212 -2.55 21.02 0.16
N SER A 213 -3.54 21.24 1.03
CA SER A 213 -4.97 21.18 0.65
C SER A 213 -5.38 22.33 -0.27
N PHE A 214 -4.97 23.56 0.07
CA PHE A 214 -5.19 24.73 -0.77
C PHE A 214 -4.49 24.59 -2.12
N PHE A 215 -3.23 24.15 -2.10
CA PHE A 215 -2.44 23.91 -3.30
C PHE A 215 -3.08 22.87 -4.23
N ILE A 216 -3.54 21.74 -3.68
CA ILE A 216 -4.21 20.67 -4.43
C ILE A 216 -5.48 21.22 -5.09
N ASN A 217 -6.32 21.93 -4.34
CA ASN A 217 -7.58 22.46 -4.85
C ASN A 217 -7.34 23.48 -5.97
N ASP A 218 -6.37 24.39 -5.83
CA ASP A 218 -6.00 25.31 -6.90
C ASP A 218 -5.48 24.56 -8.14
N CYS A 219 -4.56 23.61 -7.98
CA CYS A 219 -4.04 22.81 -9.10
C CYS A 219 -5.16 22.10 -9.87
N ARG A 220 -6.10 21.47 -9.16
CA ARG A 220 -7.24 20.77 -9.78
C ARG A 220 -8.19 21.73 -10.49
N LEU A 221 -8.46 22.90 -9.91
CA LEU A 221 -9.29 23.94 -10.54
C LEU A 221 -8.64 24.48 -11.82
N GLN A 222 -7.32 24.69 -11.83
CA GLN A 222 -6.64 25.15 -13.04
C GLN A 222 -6.58 24.07 -14.12
N ALA A 223 -6.41 22.80 -13.73
CA ALA A 223 -6.44 21.66 -14.65
C ALA A 223 -7.82 21.49 -15.30
N SER A 224 -8.91 21.59 -14.52
CA SER A 224 -10.27 21.48 -15.06
C SER A 224 -10.62 22.64 -16.01
N LYS A 225 -10.23 23.87 -15.66
CA LYS A 225 -10.34 25.01 -16.58
C LYS A 225 -9.55 24.76 -17.85
N GLY A 226 -8.31 24.26 -17.73
CA GLY A 226 -7.48 23.87 -18.87
C GLY A 226 -8.20 22.93 -19.83
N MET A 227 -8.80 21.85 -19.30
CA MET A 227 -9.60 20.91 -20.09
C MET A 227 -10.78 21.59 -20.81
N ASN A 228 -11.54 22.44 -20.12
CA ASN A 228 -12.71 23.11 -20.70
C ASN A 228 -12.35 24.07 -21.86
N TYR A 229 -11.19 24.71 -21.81
CA TYR A 229 -10.73 25.58 -22.91
C TYR A 229 -10.23 24.78 -24.11
N THR A 230 -9.56 23.64 -23.91
CA THR A 230 -9.25 22.69 -25.00
C THR A 230 -10.52 22.19 -25.68
N THR A 231 -11.60 21.93 -24.93
CA THR A 231 -12.87 21.51 -25.51
C THR A 231 -13.63 22.66 -26.17
N ALA A 232 -13.63 23.87 -25.61
CA ALA A 232 -14.35 25.02 -26.18
C ALA A 232 -13.66 25.60 -27.43
N SER A 233 -12.32 25.69 -27.42
CA SER A 233 -11.55 26.12 -28.60
C SER A 233 -11.65 25.13 -29.77
N ALA A 234 -12.07 23.89 -29.53
CA ALA A 234 -12.37 22.91 -30.57
C ALA A 234 -13.77 23.11 -31.19
N VAL A 235 -14.67 23.86 -30.54
CA VAL A 235 -16.05 24.11 -30.99
C VAL A 235 -16.19 25.42 -31.79
N ASP A 236 -15.36 26.44 -31.50
CA ASP A 236 -15.48 27.79 -32.09
C ASP A 236 -14.50 28.10 -33.25
N ALA A 237 -13.86 27.08 -33.87
CA ALA A 237 -12.94 27.32 -34.98
C ALA A 237 -13.70 27.56 -36.32
N PRO A 238 -13.44 28.67 -37.05
CA PRO A 238 -14.13 28.97 -38.30
C PRO A 238 -13.81 27.95 -39.40
N GLU A 239 -14.85 27.52 -40.13
CA GLU A 239 -14.78 26.57 -41.24
C GLU A 239 -13.95 27.12 -42.41
N SER A 240 -12.64 26.88 -42.38
CA SER A 240 -11.73 27.05 -43.51
C SER A 240 -11.26 25.67 -43.96
N PRO A 241 -10.71 25.46 -45.18
CA PRO A 241 -10.35 24.11 -45.63
C PRO A 241 -9.33 23.36 -44.76
N SER A 242 -8.62 24.06 -43.85
CA SER A 242 -7.78 23.45 -42.80
C SER A 242 -8.56 22.96 -41.55
N SER A 243 -9.82 23.38 -41.39
CA SER A 243 -10.73 23.01 -40.29
C SER A 243 -11.34 21.61 -40.40
N ARG A 244 -11.18 20.93 -41.54
CA ARG A 244 -11.53 19.50 -41.64
C ARG A 244 -10.69 18.66 -40.67
N TRP A 245 -9.46 19.09 -40.39
CA TRP A 245 -8.57 18.44 -39.44
C TRP A 245 -8.98 18.74 -37.99
N THR A 246 -9.36 19.97 -37.66
CA THR A 246 -9.84 20.34 -36.31
C THR A 246 -11.18 19.70 -35.96
N SER A 247 -12.08 19.55 -36.93
CA SER A 247 -13.37 18.83 -36.77
C SER A 247 -13.18 17.33 -36.52
N THR A 248 -12.22 16.70 -37.21
CA THR A 248 -11.88 15.28 -37.02
C THR A 248 -11.26 15.04 -35.64
N VAL A 249 -10.43 15.97 -35.16
CA VAL A 249 -9.84 15.95 -33.81
C VAL A 249 -10.90 16.18 -32.74
N ALA A 250 -11.82 17.14 -32.92
CA ALA A 250 -12.95 17.37 -32.01
C ALA A 250 -13.90 16.15 -31.93
N GLN A 251 -14.18 15.49 -33.06
CA GLN A 251 -14.99 14.25 -33.09
C GLN A 251 -14.24 13.05 -32.49
N ALA A 252 -12.92 12.95 -32.65
CA ALA A 252 -12.10 11.93 -32.01
C ALA A 252 -12.02 12.13 -30.48
N PHE A 253 -12.05 13.38 -30.01
CA PHE A 253 -12.03 13.75 -28.59
C PHE A 253 -13.38 13.49 -27.91
N SER A 254 -14.50 13.78 -28.57
CA SER A 254 -15.84 13.48 -28.04
C SER A 254 -16.07 11.97 -27.90
N ARG A 255 -15.55 11.16 -28.83
CA ARG A 255 -15.63 9.69 -28.77
C ARG A 255 -14.71 9.05 -27.73
N LYS A 256 -13.58 9.68 -27.37
CA LYS A 256 -12.61 9.13 -26.38
C LYS A 256 -12.91 9.49 -24.92
N ILE A 257 -13.88 10.37 -24.66
CA ILE A 257 -14.29 10.77 -23.30
C ILE A 257 -15.53 9.98 -22.81
N TYR A 258 -16.25 9.29 -23.71
CA TYR A 258 -17.48 8.54 -23.40
C TYR A 258 -17.39 7.02 -23.61
N VAL A 259 -16.18 6.46 -23.66
CA VAL A 259 -15.90 5.01 -23.55
C VAL A 259 -14.84 4.82 -22.47
#